data_AF-A0A924Q5U7-F1
#
_entry.id   AF-A0A924Q5U7-F1
#
_cell.length_a   1.000
_cell.length_b   1.000
_cell.length_c   1.000
_cell.angle_alpha   90.00
_cell.angle_beta   90.00
_cell.angle_gamma   90.00
#
_symmetry.space_group_name_H-M   'P 1'
#
loop_
_entity.id
_entity.type
_entity.pdbx_description
1 polymer ?
#
loop_
_entity_poly.entity_id
_entity_poly.type
_entity_poly.pdbx_seq_one_letter_code
_entity_poly.pdbx_strand_id
1 'polypeptide(L)'
;MKVLIPPLPTGSEWTFEAIEQYDEAIGKVAASYRLDCYPHLLEVISAEQMMDAYASIGMPVYYHHWSFGKHFLATENRYRRGQMGLAYEIVINSNPCIAYLMDENTLPMQALVIAHAAYGHNSFFKGNHLFKQWTSADAIVDYLVFARNYIAQCEERHGVPAVENMLDACHALQSVGVDRYKRSSALSLSKETLRQQARADYQQTQVNDLWRTLPPQLERAQLVQEKRFPPEPEENLLYFVEKHAPLLEPWQRELVRIVRKIGQYFYPQRQTQVMNEGWATFWHYTLLNTLYDQGGLSDGFMLEFLQSHTNVVFQPPY
;
A
#
# COMPACT_ATOMS: atom_id res chain seq x y z
N MET A 1 -23.62 21.05 -20.07
CA MET A 1 -24.94 20.55 -19.62
C MET A 1 -24.83 20.32 -18.13
N LYS A 2 -25.64 20.99 -17.29
CA LYS A 2 -25.70 20.64 -15.85
C LYS A 2 -26.26 19.22 -15.76
N VAL A 3 -25.53 18.30 -15.15
CA VAL A 3 -26.05 16.96 -14.85
C VAL A 3 -27.14 17.16 -13.81
N LEU A 4 -28.38 16.75 -14.11
CA LEU A 4 -29.47 16.75 -13.14
C LEU A 4 -29.35 15.46 -12.33
N ILE A 5 -29.12 15.60 -11.03
CA ILE A 5 -29.02 14.47 -10.11
C ILE A 5 -30.34 14.40 -9.34
N PRO A 6 -31.04 13.25 -9.35
CA PRO A 6 -32.26 13.09 -8.58
C PRO A 6 -31.95 13.17 -7.08
N PRO A 7 -32.94 13.51 -6.23
CA PRO A 7 -32.76 13.50 -4.78
C PRO A 7 -32.28 12.14 -4.29
N LEU A 8 -31.20 12.12 -3.50
CA LEU A 8 -30.62 10.91 -2.94
C LEU A 8 -31.33 10.48 -1.65
N PRO A 9 -31.21 9.20 -1.25
CA PRO A 9 -31.79 8.70 0.00
C PRO A 9 -31.32 9.50 1.22
N THR A 10 -32.25 9.78 2.12
CA THR A 10 -32.04 10.58 3.33
C THR A 10 -32.23 9.73 4.58
N GLY A 11 -31.48 10.07 5.65
CA GLY A 11 -31.53 9.37 6.93
C GLY A 11 -30.14 8.93 7.37
N SER A 12 -30.04 8.31 8.54
CA SER A 12 -28.77 7.77 9.06
C SER A 12 -28.54 6.31 8.67
N GLU A 13 -29.60 5.56 8.40
CA GLU A 13 -29.53 4.16 7.97
C GLU A 13 -29.07 4.06 6.52
N TRP A 14 -28.25 3.07 6.21
CA TRP A 14 -27.77 2.80 4.86
C TRP A 14 -28.27 1.44 4.35
N THR A 15 -28.40 1.32 3.03
CA THR A 15 -28.58 0.04 2.33
C THR A 15 -27.57 -0.03 1.18
N PHE A 16 -27.33 -1.22 0.62
CA PHE A 16 -26.45 -1.35 -0.54
C PHE A 16 -26.94 -0.52 -1.73
N GLU A 17 -28.25 -0.46 -1.95
CA GLU A 17 -28.85 0.36 -3.00
C GLU A 17 -28.64 1.86 -2.74
N ALA A 18 -28.67 2.29 -1.47
CA ALA A 18 -28.37 3.67 -1.13
C ALA A 18 -26.89 3.99 -1.40
N ILE A 19 -25.97 3.12 -0.98
CA ILE A 19 -24.53 3.27 -1.24
C ILE A 19 -24.24 3.37 -2.75
N GLU A 20 -24.84 2.49 -3.55
CA GLU A 20 -24.70 2.52 -5.02
C GLU A 20 -25.24 3.83 -5.62
N GLN A 21 -26.39 4.32 -5.15
CA GLN A 21 -26.95 5.61 -5.61
C GLN A 21 -26.02 6.79 -5.30
N TYR A 22 -25.42 6.80 -4.10
CA TYR A 22 -24.43 7.81 -3.73
C TYR A 22 -23.17 7.70 -4.57
N ASP A 23 -22.63 6.50 -4.76
CA ASP A 23 -21.44 6.27 -5.59
C ASP A 23 -21.68 6.75 -7.04
N GLU A 24 -22.79 6.37 -7.66
CA GLU A 24 -23.13 6.83 -9.00
C GLU A 24 -23.26 8.35 -9.11
N ALA A 25 -23.92 8.99 -8.12
CA ALA A 25 -24.13 10.43 -8.12
C ALA A 25 -22.81 11.18 -7.93
N ILE A 26 -21.97 10.74 -6.99
CA ILE A 26 -20.62 11.27 -6.78
C ILE A 26 -19.78 11.07 -8.05
N GLY A 27 -19.85 9.90 -8.68
CA GLY A 27 -19.15 9.59 -9.92
C GLY A 27 -19.54 10.47 -11.09
N LYS A 28 -20.83 10.78 -11.24
CA LYS A 28 -21.32 11.74 -12.25
C LYS A 28 -20.73 13.13 -12.04
N VAL A 29 -20.67 13.60 -10.80
CA VAL A 29 -20.07 14.90 -10.46
C VAL A 29 -18.55 14.87 -10.66
N ALA A 30 -17.86 13.82 -10.20
CA ALA A 30 -16.42 13.65 -10.39
C ALA A 30 -16.04 13.63 -11.88
N ALA A 31 -16.82 12.94 -12.72
CA ALA A 31 -16.65 12.94 -14.17
C ALA A 31 -16.85 14.34 -14.79
N SER A 32 -17.78 15.14 -14.26
CA SER A 32 -17.99 16.52 -14.72
C SER A 32 -16.77 17.43 -14.46
N TYR A 33 -16.03 17.16 -13.38
CA TYR A 33 -14.75 17.79 -13.06
C TYR A 33 -13.56 17.15 -13.76
N ARG A 34 -13.77 16.08 -14.56
CA ARG A 34 -12.73 15.29 -15.21
C ARG A 34 -11.73 14.69 -14.22
N LEU A 35 -12.22 14.29 -13.05
CA LEU A 35 -11.41 13.60 -12.06
C LEU A 35 -11.04 12.22 -12.59
N ASP A 36 -9.73 11.96 -12.72
CA ASP A 36 -9.22 10.71 -13.27
C ASP A 36 -8.96 9.69 -12.15
N CYS A 37 -9.82 8.68 -12.04
CA CYS A 37 -9.77 7.63 -11.02
C CYS A 37 -9.55 6.25 -11.66
N TYR A 38 -9.01 5.28 -10.92
CA TYR A 38 -9.18 3.87 -11.27
C TYR A 38 -10.63 3.47 -11.03
N PRO A 39 -11.17 2.45 -11.73
CA PRO A 39 -12.40 1.79 -11.28
C PRO A 39 -12.23 1.39 -9.81
N HIS A 40 -13.25 1.55 -8.98
CA HIS A 40 -13.17 1.17 -7.58
C HIS A 40 -14.20 0.11 -7.20
N LEU A 41 -13.86 -0.65 -6.15
CA LEU A 41 -14.72 -1.63 -5.49
C LEU A 41 -14.98 -1.12 -4.07
N LEU A 42 -16.25 -1.01 -3.70
CA LEU A 42 -16.65 -0.68 -2.34
C LEU A 42 -16.87 -1.97 -1.56
N GLU A 43 -16.15 -2.15 -0.45
CA GLU A 43 -16.32 -3.30 0.45
C GLU A 43 -16.76 -2.81 1.82
N VAL A 44 -17.94 -3.25 2.28
CA VAL A 44 -18.42 -2.94 3.63
C VAL A 44 -17.84 -3.96 4.61
N ILE A 45 -17.16 -3.48 5.64
CA ILE A 45 -16.46 -4.28 6.63
C ILE A 45 -16.83 -3.87 8.06
N SER A 46 -16.73 -4.81 8.99
CA SER A 46 -16.92 -4.54 10.42
C SER A 46 -15.74 -3.79 11.02
N ALA A 47 -15.94 -3.18 12.19
CA ALA A 47 -14.85 -2.56 12.96
C ALA A 47 -13.68 -3.52 13.25
N GLU A 48 -13.95 -4.81 13.49
CA GLU A 48 -12.92 -5.83 13.71
C GLU A 48 -12.10 -6.09 12.44
N GLN A 49 -12.78 -6.26 11.31
CA GLN A 49 -12.14 -6.42 10.00
C GLN A 49 -11.31 -5.19 9.62
N MET A 50 -11.77 -3.99 9.98
CA MET A 50 -11.01 -2.77 9.76
C MET A 50 -9.73 -2.74 10.59
N MET A 51 -9.77 -3.18 11.85
CA MET A 51 -8.55 -3.27 12.67
C MET A 51 -7.56 -4.29 12.11
N ASP A 52 -8.04 -5.42 11.59
CA ASP A 52 -7.20 -6.42 10.93
C ASP A 52 -6.59 -5.88 9.63
N ALA A 53 -7.38 -5.16 8.83
CA ALA A 53 -6.89 -4.43 7.69
C ALA A 53 -5.80 -3.42 8.10
N TYR A 54 -5.98 -2.63 9.17
CA TYR A 54 -4.93 -1.73 9.66
C TYR A 54 -3.64 -2.44 10.05
N ALA A 55 -3.75 -3.57 10.74
CA ALA A 55 -2.60 -4.37 11.15
C ALA A 55 -1.80 -4.92 9.96
N SER A 56 -2.49 -5.20 8.85
CA SER A 56 -1.94 -5.71 7.58
C SER A 56 -1.67 -4.61 6.53
N ILE A 57 -1.62 -3.34 6.93
CA ILE A 57 -1.36 -2.18 6.04
C ILE A 57 -2.44 -2.03 4.94
N GLY A 58 -3.67 -2.40 5.29
CA GLY A 58 -4.87 -2.32 4.48
C GLY A 58 -5.00 -3.40 3.42
N MET A 59 -4.10 -4.38 3.34
CA MET A 59 -4.09 -5.34 2.22
C MET A 59 -4.96 -6.57 2.49
N PRO A 60 -5.75 -7.06 1.50
CA PRO A 60 -6.66 -8.20 1.70
C PRO A 60 -5.91 -9.51 1.95
N VAL A 61 -4.67 -9.59 1.44
CA VAL A 61 -3.80 -10.75 1.57
C VAL A 61 -2.41 -10.25 1.97
N TYR A 62 -1.93 -10.71 3.12
CA TYR A 62 -0.58 -10.42 3.59
C TYR A 62 0.04 -11.68 4.21
N TYR A 63 1.36 -11.72 4.40
CA TYR A 63 2.03 -12.82 5.08
C TYR A 63 1.94 -12.66 6.60
N HIS A 64 2.04 -13.76 7.34
CA HIS A 64 1.99 -13.72 8.78
C HIS A 64 3.31 -13.22 9.37
N HIS A 65 3.20 -12.31 10.34
CA HIS A 65 4.34 -11.85 11.13
C HIS A 65 3.84 -11.35 12.49
N TRP A 66 4.58 -11.66 13.56
CA TRP A 66 4.17 -11.33 14.93
C TRP A 66 4.00 -9.82 15.14
N SER A 67 4.75 -8.99 14.39
CA SER A 67 4.66 -7.53 14.49
C SER A 67 3.28 -6.99 14.13
N PHE A 68 2.57 -7.65 13.19
CA PHE A 68 1.23 -7.26 12.79
C PHE A 68 0.23 -7.52 13.92
N GLY A 69 0.31 -8.67 14.59
CA GLY A 69 -0.50 -8.97 15.78
C GLY A 69 -0.25 -7.99 16.93
N LYS A 70 1.01 -7.59 17.15
CA LYS A 70 1.34 -6.53 18.12
C LYS A 70 0.72 -5.19 17.73
N HIS A 71 0.71 -4.85 16.45
CA HIS A 71 0.09 -3.62 15.95
C HIS A 71 -1.44 -3.66 16.12
N PHE A 72 -2.07 -4.79 15.78
CA PHE A 72 -3.49 -5.06 15.99
C PHE A 72 -3.89 -4.80 17.45
N LEU A 73 -3.22 -5.47 18.41
CA LEU A 73 -3.51 -5.31 19.83
C LEU A 73 -3.32 -3.87 20.30
N ALA A 74 -2.32 -3.15 19.78
CA ALA A 74 -2.10 -1.75 20.13
C ALA A 74 -3.20 -0.82 19.59
N THR A 75 -3.73 -1.10 18.41
CA THR A 75 -4.83 -0.35 17.80
C THR A 75 -6.16 -0.66 18.46
N GLU A 76 -6.46 -1.95 18.67
CA GLU A 76 -7.66 -2.41 19.37
C GLU A 76 -7.74 -1.83 20.78
N ASN A 77 -6.65 -1.87 21.55
CA ASN A 77 -6.63 -1.30 22.89
C ASN A 77 -6.87 0.21 22.91
N ARG A 78 -6.35 0.95 21.91
CA ARG A 78 -6.59 2.40 21.78
C ARG A 78 -8.05 2.70 21.42
N TYR A 79 -8.62 1.91 20.51
CA TYR A 79 -10.02 2.02 20.13
C TYR A 79 -10.96 1.73 21.30
N ARG A 80 -10.79 0.59 21.99
CA ARG A 80 -11.60 0.21 23.16
C ARG A 80 -11.54 1.24 24.29
N ARG A 81 -10.42 1.95 24.42
CA ARG A 81 -10.24 3.02 25.42
C ARG A 81 -10.79 4.38 24.98
N GLY A 82 -11.40 4.47 23.80
CA GLY A 82 -11.90 5.72 23.22
C GLY A 82 -10.80 6.76 22.94
N GLN A 83 -9.54 6.33 22.92
CA GLN A 83 -8.38 7.22 22.72
C GLN A 83 -8.15 7.56 21.25
N MET A 84 -8.79 6.81 20.34
CA MET A 84 -8.72 6.99 18.90
C MET A 84 -10.09 6.63 18.34
N GLY A 85 -10.68 7.48 17.50
CA GLY A 85 -11.71 7.01 16.57
C GLY A 85 -11.10 6.00 15.61
N LEU A 86 -11.87 5.03 15.12
CA LEU A 86 -11.47 4.32 13.91
C LEU A 86 -11.41 5.34 12.77
N ALA A 87 -10.47 5.15 11.84
CA ALA A 87 -10.58 5.90 10.60
C ALA A 87 -11.88 5.47 9.92
N TYR A 88 -12.53 6.39 9.23
CA TYR A 88 -13.79 6.09 8.57
C TYR A 88 -13.57 5.22 7.32
N GLU A 89 -12.32 5.14 6.87
CA GLU A 89 -11.90 4.61 5.58
C GLU A 89 -10.54 3.90 5.59
N ILE A 90 -10.40 2.90 4.73
CA ILE A 90 -9.10 2.42 4.24
C ILE A 90 -9.20 2.30 2.72
N VAL A 91 -8.18 2.77 2.02
CA VAL A 91 -8.10 2.68 0.55
C VAL A 91 -6.83 1.97 0.11
N ILE A 92 -6.98 0.97 -0.76
CA ILE A 92 -5.87 0.25 -1.38
C ILE A 92 -5.67 0.77 -2.80
N ASN A 93 -4.47 1.27 -3.09
CA ASN A 93 -4.04 1.64 -4.44
C ASN A 93 -3.84 0.40 -5.35
N SER A 94 -4.94 -0.16 -5.80
CA SER A 94 -5.02 -1.27 -6.73
C SER A 94 -5.88 -0.89 -7.94
N ASN A 95 -5.92 -1.75 -8.96
CA ASN A 95 -6.81 -1.57 -10.10
C ASN A 95 -7.62 -2.87 -10.31
N PRO A 96 -8.90 -2.92 -9.89
CA PRO A 96 -9.68 -1.82 -9.32
C PRO A 96 -9.20 -1.38 -7.93
N CYS A 97 -9.39 -0.10 -7.60
CA CYS A 97 -9.07 0.48 -6.29
C CYS A 97 -10.07 -0.03 -5.26
N ILE A 98 -9.61 -0.55 -4.13
CA ILE A 98 -10.52 -1.08 -3.11
C ILE A 98 -10.69 -0.01 -2.02
N ALA A 99 -11.93 0.36 -1.73
CA ALA A 99 -12.27 1.29 -0.65
C ALA A 99 -13.16 0.58 0.37
N TYR A 100 -12.68 0.53 1.61
CA TYR A 100 -13.36 -0.08 2.73
C TYR A 100 -14.27 0.91 3.44
N LEU A 101 -15.53 0.53 3.60
CA LEU A 101 -16.58 1.27 4.30
C LEU A 101 -16.88 0.57 5.62
N MET A 102 -16.92 1.29 6.75
CA MET A 102 -17.36 0.69 8.01
C MET A 102 -18.87 0.51 8.03
N ASP A 103 -19.36 -0.64 8.51
CA ASP A 103 -20.79 -0.90 8.71
C ASP A 103 -21.44 0.00 9.76
N GLU A 104 -20.70 0.40 10.79
CA GLU A 104 -21.16 1.31 11.85
C GLU A 104 -21.35 2.77 11.39
N ASN A 105 -20.89 3.12 10.19
CA ASN A 105 -21.05 4.48 9.64
C ASN A 105 -22.51 4.78 9.29
N THR A 106 -22.93 6.01 9.56
CA THR A 106 -24.20 6.55 9.04
C THR A 106 -24.14 6.70 7.52
N LEU A 107 -25.29 6.78 6.85
CA LEU A 107 -25.35 7.01 5.41
C LEU A 107 -24.60 8.30 4.96
N PRO A 108 -24.71 9.45 5.65
CA PRO A 108 -23.89 10.62 5.30
C PRO A 108 -22.39 10.37 5.45
N MET A 109 -21.98 9.61 6.47
CA MET A 109 -20.59 9.21 6.63
C MET A 109 -20.13 8.26 5.52
N GLN A 110 -20.96 7.29 5.11
CA GLN A 110 -20.65 6.43 3.96
C GLN A 110 -20.41 7.26 2.69
N ALA A 111 -21.31 8.21 2.40
CA ALA A 111 -21.17 9.09 1.25
C ALA A 111 -19.89 9.97 1.32
N LEU A 112 -19.56 10.46 2.51
CA LEU A 112 -18.32 11.20 2.76
C LEU A 112 -17.09 10.33 2.48
N VAL A 113 -17.08 9.10 2.98
CA VAL A 113 -15.99 8.14 2.75
C VAL A 113 -15.88 7.78 1.27
N ILE A 114 -16.98 7.55 0.56
CA ILE A 114 -16.97 7.29 -0.88
C ILE A 114 -16.31 8.48 -1.62
N ALA A 115 -16.77 9.70 -1.35
CA ALA A 115 -16.21 10.90 -1.97
C ALA A 115 -14.72 11.10 -1.64
N HIS A 116 -14.32 10.81 -0.39
CA HIS A 116 -12.95 10.98 0.09
C HIS A 116 -12.00 9.88 -0.41
N ALA A 117 -12.32 8.62 -0.14
CA ALA A 117 -11.48 7.48 -0.42
C ALA A 117 -11.60 6.99 -1.87
N ALA A 118 -12.82 6.70 -2.33
CA ALA A 118 -13.05 6.09 -3.64
C ALA A 118 -12.78 7.05 -4.82
N TYR A 119 -12.94 8.36 -4.61
CA TYR A 119 -12.65 9.39 -5.62
C TYR A 119 -11.44 10.26 -5.28
N GLY A 120 -11.37 10.81 -4.07
CA GLY A 120 -10.28 11.69 -3.64
C GLY A 120 -8.91 11.00 -3.65
N HIS A 121 -8.68 10.04 -2.77
CA HIS A 121 -7.41 9.30 -2.71
C HIS A 121 -7.13 8.53 -4.01
N ASN A 122 -8.15 7.89 -4.59
CA ASN A 122 -8.02 7.16 -5.85
C ASN A 122 -7.45 8.04 -6.98
N SER A 123 -8.01 9.25 -7.17
CA SER A 123 -7.49 10.19 -8.16
C SER A 123 -6.07 10.67 -7.84
N PHE A 124 -5.75 10.83 -6.55
CA PHE A 124 -4.39 11.15 -6.12
C PHE A 124 -3.41 10.04 -6.48
N PHE A 125 -3.73 8.79 -6.16
CA PHE A 125 -2.88 7.64 -6.48
C PHE A 125 -2.69 7.47 -7.98
N LYS A 126 -3.76 7.61 -8.77
CA LYS A 126 -3.69 7.51 -10.23
C LYS A 126 -2.91 8.65 -10.85
N GLY A 127 -3.04 9.87 -10.33
CA GLY A 127 -2.43 11.07 -10.90
C GLY A 127 -0.99 11.33 -10.47
N ASN A 128 -0.63 10.96 -9.25
CA ASN A 128 0.62 11.39 -8.61
C ASN A 128 1.86 10.74 -9.22
N HIS A 129 2.90 11.56 -9.39
CA HIS A 129 4.15 11.16 -10.03
C HIS A 129 4.87 10.01 -9.30
N LEU A 130 4.93 10.04 -7.97
CA LEU A 130 5.61 9.02 -7.18
C LEU A 130 4.87 7.68 -7.23
N PHE A 131 3.53 7.72 -7.21
CA PHE A 131 2.73 6.51 -7.36
C PHE A 131 2.92 5.88 -8.74
N LYS A 132 2.88 6.67 -9.82
CA LYS A 132 3.17 6.18 -11.18
C LYS A 132 4.57 5.57 -11.34
N GLN A 133 5.53 6.01 -10.54
CA GLN A 133 6.91 5.53 -10.62
C GLN A 133 7.14 4.26 -9.82
N TRP A 134 6.60 4.19 -8.60
CA TRP A 134 7.00 3.20 -7.60
C TRP A 134 5.92 2.18 -7.29
N THR A 135 4.68 2.44 -7.68
CA THR A 135 3.56 1.52 -7.47
C THR A 135 3.10 0.93 -8.79
N SER A 136 2.62 -0.31 -8.74
CA SER A 136 1.97 -0.98 -9.86
C SER A 136 0.61 -1.47 -9.37
N ALA A 137 -0.39 -0.60 -9.49
CA ALA A 137 -1.75 -0.87 -9.01
C ALA A 137 -2.34 -2.16 -9.60
N ASP A 138 -2.02 -2.49 -10.86
CA ASP A 138 -2.51 -3.69 -11.55
C ASP A 138 -1.93 -5.01 -11.01
N ALA A 139 -0.77 -4.98 -10.34
CA ALA A 139 0.01 -6.18 -10.02
C ALA A 139 0.22 -6.41 -8.53
N ILE A 140 -0.16 -5.46 -7.67
CA ILE A 140 0.14 -5.51 -6.24
C ILE A 140 -0.58 -6.67 -5.54
N VAL A 141 -1.86 -6.90 -5.87
CA VAL A 141 -2.66 -7.96 -5.24
C VAL A 141 -2.07 -9.33 -5.55
N ASP A 142 -1.79 -9.62 -6.82
CA ASP A 142 -1.14 -10.87 -7.25
C ASP A 142 0.22 -11.06 -6.60
N TYR A 143 1.01 -9.99 -6.48
CA TYR A 143 2.31 -10.03 -5.85
C TYR A 143 2.23 -10.38 -4.36
N LEU A 144 1.23 -9.88 -3.65
CA LEU A 144 1.03 -10.19 -2.24
C LEU A 144 0.57 -11.63 -2.02
N VAL A 145 -0.30 -12.15 -2.89
CA VAL A 145 -0.69 -13.57 -2.88
C VAL A 145 0.54 -14.46 -3.11
N PHE A 146 1.39 -14.10 -4.09
CA PHE A 146 2.66 -14.78 -4.32
C PHE A 146 3.56 -14.74 -3.08
N ALA A 147 3.77 -13.56 -2.48
CA ALA A 147 4.62 -13.37 -1.32
C ALA A 147 4.16 -14.22 -0.12
N ARG A 148 2.85 -14.21 0.18
CA ARG A 148 2.27 -15.03 1.25
C ARG A 148 2.53 -16.52 1.02
N ASN A 149 2.22 -17.01 -0.19
CA ASN A 149 2.38 -18.43 -0.52
C ASN A 149 3.86 -18.85 -0.49
N TYR A 150 4.77 -17.97 -0.94
CA TYR A 150 6.21 -18.22 -0.90
C TYR A 150 6.75 -18.30 0.53
N ILE A 151 6.33 -17.38 1.40
CA ILE A 151 6.73 -17.37 2.81
C ILE A 151 6.21 -18.62 3.52
N ALA A 152 4.96 -19.00 3.31
CA ALA A 152 4.39 -20.23 3.88
C ALA A 152 5.16 -21.49 3.44
N GLN A 153 5.57 -21.58 2.16
CA GLN A 153 6.42 -22.68 1.68
C GLN A 153 7.81 -22.67 2.31
N CYS A 154 8.38 -21.49 2.57
CA CYS A 154 9.66 -21.38 3.26
C CYS A 154 9.54 -21.82 4.73
N GLU A 155 8.46 -21.47 5.40
CA GLU A 155 8.18 -21.88 6.79
C GLU A 155 8.05 -23.40 6.90
N GLU A 156 7.38 -24.04 5.94
CA GLU A 156 7.25 -25.51 5.90
C GLU A 156 8.60 -26.20 5.68
N ARG A 157 9.46 -25.66 4.80
CA ARG A 157 10.74 -26.29 4.43
C ARG A 157 11.89 -26.01 5.39
N HIS A 158 11.97 -24.79 5.90
CA HIS A 158 13.13 -24.29 6.66
C HIS A 158 12.80 -24.04 8.14
N GLY A 159 11.52 -24.16 8.53
CA GLY A 159 11.03 -23.90 9.87
C GLY A 159 10.69 -22.43 10.11
N VAL A 160 9.63 -22.21 10.88
CA VAL A 160 9.14 -20.87 11.26
C VAL A 160 10.24 -19.99 11.87
N PRO A 161 11.07 -20.46 12.83
CA PRO A 161 12.07 -19.59 13.48
C PRO A 161 13.13 -19.06 12.50
N ALA A 162 13.50 -19.83 11.49
CA ALA A 162 14.52 -19.40 10.52
C ALA A 162 13.98 -18.30 9.59
N VAL A 163 12.73 -18.46 9.13
CA VAL A 163 12.04 -17.48 8.28
C VAL A 163 11.75 -16.20 9.04
N GLU A 164 11.24 -16.31 10.27
CA GLU A 164 10.92 -15.17 11.14
C GLU A 164 12.15 -14.31 11.44
N ASN A 165 13.28 -14.92 11.82
CA ASN A 165 14.52 -14.17 12.06
C ASN A 165 14.99 -13.38 10.82
N MET A 166 14.82 -13.95 9.63
CA MET A 166 15.16 -13.25 8.37
C MET A 166 14.18 -12.10 8.11
N LEU A 167 12.88 -12.33 8.29
CA LEU A 167 11.84 -11.31 8.11
C LEU A 167 12.03 -10.16 9.11
N ASP A 168 12.33 -10.44 10.37
CA ASP A 168 12.62 -9.44 11.41
C ASP A 168 13.78 -8.53 11.00
N ALA A 169 14.89 -9.12 10.54
CA ALA A 169 16.04 -8.37 10.05
C ALA A 169 15.67 -7.49 8.84
N CYS A 170 14.87 -8.02 7.91
CA CYS A 170 14.42 -7.26 6.74
C CYS A 170 13.47 -6.13 7.13
N HIS A 171 12.54 -6.37 8.05
CA HIS A 171 11.59 -5.39 8.56
C HIS A 171 12.29 -4.24 9.28
N ALA A 172 13.34 -4.52 10.06
CA ALA A 172 14.15 -3.49 10.71
C ALA A 172 14.81 -2.54 9.69
N LEU A 173 15.16 -3.04 8.50
CA LEU A 173 15.78 -2.26 7.43
C LEU A 173 14.78 -1.71 6.41
N GLN A 174 13.48 -1.96 6.55
CA GLN A 174 12.48 -1.62 5.53
C GLN A 174 12.42 -0.12 5.21
N SER A 175 12.67 0.75 6.18
CA SER A 175 12.66 2.21 6.00
C SER A 175 13.83 2.74 5.16
N VAL A 176 14.92 1.99 5.10
CA VAL A 176 16.15 2.28 4.33
C VAL A 176 16.33 1.31 3.15
N GLY A 177 15.36 0.43 2.93
CA GLY A 177 15.32 -0.54 1.84
C GLY A 177 14.57 -0.03 0.61
N VAL A 178 14.54 1.28 0.39
CA VAL A 178 13.77 1.91 -0.68
C VAL A 178 14.68 2.78 -1.55
N ASP A 179 14.46 2.72 -2.85
CA ASP A 179 15.12 3.58 -3.83
C ASP A 179 14.41 4.93 -3.82
N ARG A 180 15.12 6.00 -3.42
CA ARG A 180 14.56 7.36 -3.42
C ARG A 180 14.85 8.10 -4.73
N TYR A 181 15.99 7.80 -5.36
CA TYR A 181 16.48 8.53 -6.52
C TYR A 181 16.70 7.66 -7.78
N LYS A 182 16.96 6.35 -7.64
CA LYS A 182 17.27 5.45 -8.76
C LYS A 182 16.01 4.84 -9.37
N ARG A 183 15.68 5.23 -10.60
CA ARG A 183 14.49 4.72 -11.31
C ARG A 183 14.57 3.20 -11.55
N SER A 184 13.62 2.44 -11.01
CA SER A 184 13.37 1.06 -11.46
C SER A 184 12.52 1.08 -12.73
N SER A 185 12.93 0.33 -13.76
CA SER A 185 12.08 0.08 -14.93
C SER A 185 10.87 -0.76 -14.53
N ALA A 186 9.66 -0.42 -15.01
CA ALA A 186 8.47 -1.25 -14.84
C ALA A 186 8.74 -2.68 -15.36
N LEU A 187 8.65 -3.67 -14.47
CA LEU A 187 8.95 -5.07 -14.78
C LEU A 187 7.72 -5.91 -14.45
N SER A 188 7.16 -6.54 -15.49
CA SER A 188 6.04 -7.47 -15.40
C SER A 188 6.41 -8.74 -14.62
N LEU A 189 5.48 -9.24 -13.79
CA LEU A 189 5.59 -10.46 -12.99
C LEU A 189 6.04 -11.69 -13.81
N SER A 190 5.53 -11.86 -15.03
CA SER A 190 5.89 -12.98 -15.91
C SER A 190 7.37 -12.94 -16.35
N LYS A 191 7.91 -11.74 -16.59
CA LYS A 191 9.33 -11.53 -16.87
C LYS A 191 10.19 -11.75 -15.61
N GLU A 192 9.63 -11.59 -14.42
CA GLU A 192 10.34 -11.85 -13.18
C GLU A 192 10.45 -13.34 -12.86
N THR A 193 9.42 -14.15 -13.10
CA THR A 193 9.49 -15.60 -12.91
C THR A 193 10.50 -16.24 -13.87
N LEU A 194 10.51 -15.80 -15.13
CA LEU A 194 11.50 -16.22 -16.12
C LEU A 194 12.93 -15.77 -15.75
N ARG A 195 13.08 -14.55 -15.22
CA ARG A 195 14.38 -14.10 -14.69
C ARG A 195 14.79 -14.81 -13.40
N GLN A 196 13.86 -15.25 -12.57
CA GLN A 196 14.16 -16.04 -11.37
C GLN A 196 14.80 -17.36 -11.77
N GLN A 197 14.19 -18.08 -12.72
CA GLN A 197 14.76 -19.32 -13.26
C GLN A 197 16.13 -19.06 -13.88
N ALA A 198 16.23 -18.09 -14.79
CA ALA A 198 17.51 -17.76 -15.44
C ALA A 198 18.61 -17.29 -14.47
N ARG A 199 18.26 -16.63 -13.35
CA ARG A 199 19.23 -16.18 -12.33
C ARG A 199 19.63 -17.30 -11.37
N ALA A 200 18.70 -18.19 -11.02
CA ALA A 200 19.01 -19.39 -10.25
C ALA A 200 20.01 -20.26 -11.01
N ASP A 201 19.80 -20.43 -12.31
CA ASP A 201 20.69 -21.19 -13.20
C ASP A 201 22.07 -20.53 -13.31
N TYR A 202 22.13 -19.20 -13.45
CA TYR A 202 23.40 -18.44 -13.51
C TYR A 202 24.19 -18.46 -12.19
N GLN A 203 23.49 -18.40 -11.04
CA GLN A 203 24.14 -18.48 -9.74
C GLN A 203 24.67 -19.88 -9.43
N GLN A 204 23.98 -20.94 -9.85
CA GLN A 204 24.53 -22.29 -9.83
C GLN A 204 25.81 -22.41 -10.65
N THR A 205 25.96 -21.62 -11.72
CA THR A 205 27.20 -21.62 -12.53
C THR A 205 28.35 -20.88 -11.83
N GLN A 206 28.09 -19.77 -11.16
CA GLN A 206 29.12 -18.98 -10.45
C GLN A 206 29.63 -19.66 -9.16
N VAL A 207 28.78 -20.42 -8.47
CA VAL A 207 29.20 -21.21 -7.30
C VAL A 207 30.20 -22.30 -7.72
N ASN A 208 30.21 -22.74 -8.98
CA ASN A 208 31.12 -23.76 -9.50
C ASN A 208 32.54 -23.23 -9.80
N ASP A 209 32.73 -21.91 -9.99
CA ASP A 209 34.05 -21.32 -10.24
C ASP A 209 34.90 -21.19 -8.95
N LEU A 210 34.26 -21.16 -7.77
CA LEU A 210 34.93 -21.21 -6.48
C LEU A 210 35.48 -22.62 -6.13
N TRP A 211 35.10 -23.65 -6.89
CA TRP A 211 35.54 -25.04 -6.71
C TRP A 211 36.49 -25.54 -7.80
N ARG A 212 37.03 -24.64 -8.64
CA ARG A 212 38.11 -25.00 -9.57
C ARG A 212 39.43 -25.13 -8.80
N THR A 213 39.68 -26.33 -8.31
CA THR A 213 40.94 -26.76 -7.70
C THR A 213 42.06 -26.81 -8.74
N LEU A 214 42.69 -25.66 -8.99
CA LEU A 214 44.07 -25.60 -9.48
C LEU A 214 44.84 -24.57 -8.66
N PRO A 215 45.97 -24.92 -8.03
CA PRO A 215 46.76 -23.95 -7.28
C PRO A 215 47.42 -22.98 -8.26
N PRO A 216 47.25 -21.65 -8.14
CA PRO A 216 48.07 -20.71 -8.87
C PRO A 216 49.44 -20.61 -8.19
N GLN A 217 50.49 -20.56 -9.02
CA GLN A 217 51.84 -20.21 -8.62
C GLN A 217 51.86 -18.90 -7.82
N LEU A 218 52.68 -18.89 -6.76
CA LEU A 218 52.98 -17.75 -5.91
C LEU A 218 53.54 -16.58 -6.73
N GLU A 219 52.67 -15.74 -7.28
CA GLU A 219 53.05 -14.43 -7.79
C GLU A 219 52.76 -13.36 -6.73
N ARG A 220 53.87 -12.70 -6.35
CA ARG A 220 54.02 -11.46 -5.59
C ARG A 220 52.74 -10.83 -5.06
N ALA A 221 52.67 -10.73 -3.73
CA ALA A 221 51.76 -9.87 -2.99
C ALA A 221 51.82 -8.41 -3.50
N GLN A 222 51.01 -8.11 -4.51
CA GLN A 222 50.57 -6.76 -4.76
C GLN A 222 49.75 -6.36 -3.55
N LEU A 223 50.06 -5.21 -2.96
CA LEU A 223 49.22 -4.56 -1.95
C LEU A 223 47.82 -4.48 -2.56
N VAL A 224 46.91 -5.35 -2.11
CA VAL A 224 45.51 -5.32 -2.49
C VAL A 224 45.00 -4.01 -1.92
N GLN A 225 44.99 -2.95 -2.73
CA GLN A 225 44.18 -1.78 -2.40
C GLN A 225 42.77 -2.32 -2.21
N GLU A 226 42.20 -2.13 -1.01
CA GLU A 226 40.81 -2.47 -0.76
C GLU A 226 39.97 -1.75 -1.82
N LYS A 227 39.53 -2.52 -2.83
CA LYS A 227 38.63 -1.99 -3.85
C LYS A 227 37.37 -1.58 -3.10
N ARG A 228 37.04 -0.29 -3.14
CA ARG A 228 35.82 0.23 -2.56
C ARG A 228 34.64 -0.58 -3.10
N PHE A 229 33.97 -1.29 -2.20
CA PHE A 229 32.85 -2.16 -2.51
C PHE A 229 31.64 -1.69 -1.69
N PRO A 230 30.52 -1.36 -2.33
CA PRO A 230 30.29 -1.26 -3.77
C PRO A 230 31.03 -0.08 -4.43
N PRO A 231 31.29 -0.12 -5.76
CA PRO A 231 32.00 0.95 -6.48
C PRO A 231 31.26 2.30 -6.44
N GLU A 232 29.94 2.26 -6.36
CA GLU A 232 29.08 3.41 -6.09
C GLU A 232 28.25 3.15 -4.83
N PRO A 233 27.97 4.17 -4.01
CA PRO A 233 27.12 4.01 -2.84
C PRO A 233 25.70 3.57 -3.26
N GLU A 234 25.20 2.52 -2.61
CA GLU A 234 23.82 2.06 -2.78
C GLU A 234 22.99 2.53 -1.59
N GLU A 235 21.94 3.31 -1.85
CA GLU A 235 21.05 3.82 -0.79
C GLU A 235 20.14 2.71 -0.25
N ASN A 236 19.69 1.83 -1.14
CA ASN A 236 18.78 0.75 -0.80
C ASN A 236 19.55 -0.43 -0.19
N LEU A 237 19.57 -0.48 1.14
CA LEU A 237 20.31 -1.51 1.87
C LEU A 237 19.76 -2.92 1.63
N LEU A 238 18.44 -3.07 1.47
CA LEU A 238 17.85 -4.37 1.14
C LEU A 238 18.27 -4.82 -0.27
N TYR A 239 18.35 -3.91 -1.23
CA TYR A 239 18.84 -4.21 -2.59
C TYR A 239 20.32 -4.60 -2.55
N PHE A 240 21.12 -3.86 -1.80
CA PHE A 240 22.54 -4.16 -1.62
C PHE A 240 22.74 -5.58 -1.06
N VAL A 241 22.01 -5.92 0.01
CA VAL A 241 22.04 -7.26 0.63
C VAL A 241 21.55 -8.33 -0.36
N GLU A 242 20.46 -8.10 -1.08
CA GLU A 242 19.93 -9.02 -2.10
C GLU A 242 20.97 -9.38 -3.17
N LYS A 243 21.79 -8.41 -3.61
CA LYS A 243 22.74 -8.58 -4.72
C LYS A 243 24.12 -9.04 -4.31
N HIS A 244 24.58 -8.60 -3.14
CA HIS A 244 25.99 -8.69 -2.77
C HIS A 244 26.27 -9.62 -1.60
N ALA A 245 25.26 -10.07 -0.84
CA ALA A 245 25.49 -10.98 0.27
C ALA A 245 25.82 -12.41 -0.23
N PRO A 246 27.08 -12.88 -0.06
CA PRO A 246 27.49 -14.16 -0.63
C PRO A 246 26.89 -15.35 0.13
N LEU A 247 26.59 -15.18 1.42
CA LEU A 247 26.11 -16.23 2.32
C LEU A 247 24.59 -16.46 2.26
N LEU A 248 23.83 -15.57 1.61
CA LEU A 248 22.39 -15.73 1.53
C LEU A 248 22.02 -16.86 0.58
N GLU A 249 21.26 -17.83 1.10
CA GLU A 249 20.63 -18.87 0.29
C GLU A 249 19.55 -18.30 -0.65
N PRO A 250 19.19 -18.99 -1.73
CA PRO A 250 18.21 -18.50 -2.70
C PRO A 250 16.87 -18.09 -2.06
N TRP A 251 16.38 -18.83 -1.07
CA TRP A 251 15.12 -18.52 -0.40
C TRP A 251 15.21 -17.24 0.46
N GLN A 252 16.32 -17.05 1.16
CA GLN A 252 16.55 -15.86 1.98
C GLN A 252 16.63 -14.60 1.14
N ARG A 253 17.27 -14.67 -0.05
CA ARG A 253 17.32 -13.55 -0.99
C ARG A 253 15.93 -13.16 -1.50
N GLU A 254 15.07 -14.14 -1.74
CA GLU A 254 13.70 -13.85 -2.17
C GLU A 254 12.88 -13.23 -1.03
N LEU A 255 13.08 -13.62 0.24
CA LEU A 255 12.48 -12.93 1.39
C LEU A 255 12.91 -11.46 1.48
N VAL A 256 14.21 -11.18 1.33
CA VAL A 256 14.73 -9.80 1.29
C VAL A 256 14.06 -9.00 0.17
N ARG A 257 13.93 -9.60 -1.02
CA ARG A 257 13.27 -8.98 -2.16
C ARG A 257 11.78 -8.74 -1.92
N ILE A 258 11.09 -9.66 -1.25
CA ILE A 258 9.68 -9.51 -0.86
C ILE A 258 9.50 -8.27 -0.01
N VAL A 259 10.23 -8.18 1.10
CA VAL A 259 10.15 -7.03 2.02
C VAL A 259 10.55 -5.72 1.32
N ARG A 260 11.57 -5.77 0.46
CA ARG A 260 12.03 -4.61 -0.33
C ARG A 260 10.95 -4.08 -1.27
N LYS A 261 10.32 -4.95 -2.06
CA LYS A 261 9.26 -4.55 -2.99
C LYS A 261 8.04 -3.99 -2.28
N ILE A 262 7.64 -4.61 -1.17
CA ILE A 262 6.51 -4.12 -0.36
C ILE A 262 6.87 -2.77 0.25
N GLY A 263 8.08 -2.62 0.81
CA GLY A 263 8.58 -1.34 1.32
C GLY A 263 8.58 -0.23 0.27
N GLN A 264 9.03 -0.55 -0.96
CA GLN A 264 9.02 0.39 -2.08
C GLN A 264 7.60 0.80 -2.49
N TYR A 265 6.65 -0.13 -2.51
CA TYR A 265 5.26 0.14 -2.86
C TYR A 265 4.60 1.13 -1.87
N PHE A 266 4.87 0.99 -0.57
CA PHE A 266 4.31 1.88 0.46
C PHE A 266 5.09 3.17 0.67
N TYR A 267 6.26 3.33 0.03
CA TYR A 267 7.10 4.52 0.19
C TYR A 267 6.40 5.82 -0.22
N PRO A 268 5.73 5.92 -1.39
CA PRO A 268 5.01 7.14 -1.78
C PRO A 268 3.95 7.56 -0.77
N GLN A 269 3.18 6.62 -0.22
CA GLN A 269 2.11 6.92 0.74
C GLN A 269 2.63 7.67 1.98
N ARG A 270 3.75 7.22 2.55
CA ARG A 270 4.37 7.89 3.69
C ARG A 270 4.89 9.28 3.32
N GLN A 271 5.50 9.41 2.15
CA GLN A 271 6.09 10.67 1.70
C GLN A 271 5.03 11.73 1.37
N THR A 272 3.90 11.32 0.80
CA THR A 272 2.86 12.22 0.33
C THR A 272 1.66 12.31 1.26
N GLN A 273 1.74 11.79 2.49
CA GLN A 273 0.59 11.65 3.39
C GLN A 273 -0.23 12.94 3.50
N VAL A 274 0.38 14.06 3.91
CA VAL A 274 -0.31 15.36 4.05
C VAL A 274 -0.95 15.83 2.74
N MET A 275 -0.26 15.62 1.61
CA MET A 275 -0.77 16.03 0.30
C MET A 275 -1.93 15.14 -0.15
N ASN A 276 -1.86 13.84 0.14
CA ASN A 276 -2.91 12.86 -0.16
C ASN A 276 -4.19 13.19 0.63
N GLU A 277 -4.07 13.38 1.95
CA GLU A 277 -5.19 13.76 2.82
C GLU A 277 -5.79 15.12 2.39
N GLY A 278 -4.94 16.11 2.12
CA GLY A 278 -5.38 17.43 1.66
C GLY A 278 -6.10 17.38 0.31
N TRP A 279 -5.63 16.54 -0.62
CA TRP A 279 -6.26 16.35 -1.93
C TRP A 279 -7.63 15.69 -1.80
N ALA A 280 -7.73 14.61 -1.01
CA ALA A 280 -8.99 13.94 -0.76
C ALA A 280 -9.98 14.83 0.01
N THR A 281 -9.49 15.63 0.96
CA THR A 281 -10.28 16.65 1.68
C THR A 281 -10.76 17.76 0.76
N PHE A 282 -9.98 18.16 -0.25
CA PHE A 282 -10.46 19.12 -1.24
C PHE A 282 -11.59 18.53 -2.09
N TRP A 283 -11.43 17.30 -2.56
CA TRP A 283 -12.39 16.67 -3.45
C TRP A 283 -13.67 16.26 -2.75
N HIS A 284 -13.63 15.68 -1.55
CA HIS A 284 -14.87 15.30 -0.85
C HIS A 284 -15.77 16.51 -0.61
N TYR A 285 -15.18 17.69 -0.37
CA TYR A 285 -15.88 18.92 -0.08
C TYR A 285 -16.46 19.47 -1.37
N THR A 286 -15.65 19.52 -2.43
CA THR A 286 -16.07 20.02 -3.73
C THR A 286 -17.19 19.16 -4.33
N LEU A 287 -17.06 17.83 -4.28
CA LEU A 287 -18.02 16.88 -4.84
C LEU A 287 -19.36 16.94 -4.09
N LEU A 288 -19.33 16.89 -2.75
CA LEU A 288 -20.56 16.92 -1.94
C LEU A 288 -21.27 18.28 -2.01
N ASN A 289 -20.54 19.40 -1.95
CA ASN A 289 -21.19 20.71 -2.11
C ASN A 289 -21.79 20.86 -3.52
N THR A 290 -21.12 20.36 -4.57
CA THR A 290 -21.69 20.37 -5.93
C THR A 290 -22.95 19.52 -6.02
N LEU A 291 -23.02 18.37 -5.35
CA LEU A 291 -24.22 17.54 -5.26
C LEU A 291 -25.37 18.26 -4.54
N TYR A 292 -25.05 18.98 -3.46
CA TYR A 292 -26.01 19.80 -2.72
C TYR A 292 -26.56 20.96 -3.58
N ASP A 293 -25.68 21.70 -4.28
CA ASP A 293 -26.07 22.79 -5.19
C ASP A 293 -26.96 22.31 -6.36
N GLN A 294 -26.85 21.03 -6.72
CA GLN A 294 -27.69 20.38 -7.73
C GLN A 294 -29.03 19.86 -7.18
N GLY A 295 -29.27 19.98 -5.87
CA GLY A 295 -30.46 19.49 -5.19
C GLY A 295 -30.46 17.98 -4.91
N GLY A 296 -29.31 17.31 -5.03
CA GLY A 296 -29.18 15.87 -4.78
C GLY A 296 -29.10 15.50 -3.30
N LEU A 297 -28.64 16.43 -2.44
CA LEU A 297 -28.45 16.20 -1.00
C LEU A 297 -29.42 17.03 -0.16
N SER A 298 -29.77 16.52 1.02
CA SER A 298 -30.63 17.21 1.98
C SER A 298 -29.84 18.10 2.94
N ASP A 299 -30.51 19.08 3.56
CA ASP A 299 -29.89 19.92 4.58
C ASP A 299 -29.39 19.11 5.79
N GLY A 300 -30.12 18.06 6.17
CA GLY A 300 -29.72 17.16 7.26
C GLY A 300 -28.39 16.44 6.97
N PHE A 301 -28.22 15.96 5.73
CA PHE A 301 -26.94 15.40 5.29
C PHE A 301 -25.81 16.42 5.44
N MET A 302 -26.04 17.66 4.98
CA MET A 302 -25.00 18.69 4.98
C MET A 302 -24.56 19.08 6.39
N LEU A 303 -25.48 19.11 7.36
CA LEU A 303 -25.12 19.40 8.75
C LEU A 303 -24.16 18.36 9.34
N GLU A 304 -24.43 17.07 9.11
CA GLU A 304 -23.56 15.98 9.57
C GLU A 304 -22.21 16.00 8.84
N PHE A 305 -22.23 16.18 7.52
CA PHE A 305 -21.01 16.32 6.72
C PHE A 305 -20.13 17.47 7.21
N LEU A 306 -20.70 18.66 7.42
CA LEU A 306 -19.95 19.84 7.84
C LEU A 306 -19.33 19.66 9.23
N GLN A 307 -20.01 18.96 10.14
CA GLN A 307 -19.45 18.62 11.46
C GLN A 307 -18.20 17.73 11.31
N SER A 308 -18.30 16.65 10.54
CA SER A 308 -17.18 15.74 10.28
C SER A 308 -16.02 16.43 9.56
N HIS A 309 -16.32 17.19 8.50
CA HIS A 309 -15.31 17.95 7.74
C HIS A 309 -14.58 18.96 8.62
N THR A 310 -15.32 19.74 9.42
CA THR A 310 -14.74 20.77 10.30
C THR A 310 -13.82 20.16 11.34
N ASN A 311 -14.16 19.00 11.91
CA ASN A 311 -13.30 18.30 12.87
C ASN A 311 -11.96 17.86 12.24
N VAL A 312 -11.98 17.46 10.96
CA VAL A 312 -10.76 17.04 10.23
C VAL A 312 -9.86 18.23 9.89
N VAL A 313 -10.44 19.36 9.48
CA VAL A 313 -9.67 20.57 9.12
C VAL A 313 -9.37 21.48 10.32
N PHE A 314 -9.86 21.14 11.50
CA PHE A 314 -9.66 21.93 12.71
C PHE A 314 -8.17 22.00 13.07
N GLN A 315 -7.67 23.23 13.19
CA GLN A 315 -6.31 23.50 13.63
C GLN A 315 -6.36 24.08 15.05
N PRO A 316 -6.08 23.29 16.10
CA PRO A 316 -6.04 23.82 17.45
C PRO A 316 -4.94 24.89 17.57
N PRO A 317 -5.18 25.97 18.34
CA PRO A 317 -4.13 26.93 18.63
C PRO A 317 -2.96 26.25 19.36
N TYR A 318 -1.74 26.57 18.90
CA TYR A 318 -0.47 26.00 19.38
C TYR A 318 -0.15 26.38 20.83
#